data_AF-A0A1Z9IXZ9-F1
#
_entry.id   AF-A0A1Z9IXZ9-F1
#
_cell.length_a   1.000
_cell.length_b   1.000
_cell.length_c   1.000
_cell.angle_alpha   90.00
_cell.angle_beta   90.00
_cell.angle_gamma   90.00
#
_symmetry.space_group_name_H-M   'P 1'
#
loop_
_entity.id
_entity.type
_entity.pdbx_description
1 polymer ?
#
loop_
_entity_poly.entity_id
_entity_poly.type
_entity_poly.pdbx_seq_one_letter_code
_entity_poly.pdbx_strand_id
1 'polypeptide(L)'
;EKIIPKAVAERVNYRANRYERAGIPKMLAKRAAYLLLLVSALDIIRTSNACKMNQKETAKLYFRVGEEFGLGWLRYSAEKLPTDNHWQKLAAAAMIEELYSHQRKITLRIVKSGNGKGDLLESWKKANGPLVYQAAQMQAELETAELVDLSMLAVASRNLSAIAGS
;
A
#
# COMPACT_ATOMS: atom_id res chain seq x y z
N GLU A 1 9.04 -19.41 -5.69
CA GLU A 1 9.37 -17.99 -5.41
C GLU A 1 8.30 -17.35 -4.54
N LYS A 2 8.71 -16.67 -3.46
CA LYS A 2 7.83 -16.04 -2.48
C LYS A 2 7.36 -14.69 -3.04
N ILE A 3 6.07 -14.56 -3.35
CA ILE A 3 5.49 -13.37 -4.00
C ILE A 3 5.32 -12.20 -2.99
N ILE A 4 5.26 -12.50 -1.70
CA ILE A 4 5.10 -11.52 -0.63
C ILE A 4 6.48 -10.96 -0.26
N PRO A 5 6.69 -9.63 -0.33
CA PRO A 5 7.95 -9.02 0.10
C PRO A 5 8.29 -9.28 1.57
N LYS A 6 9.58 -9.28 1.92
CA LYS A 6 10.06 -9.52 3.30
C LYS A 6 9.43 -8.52 4.28
N ALA A 7 9.40 -7.24 3.92
CA ALA A 7 8.80 -6.19 4.75
C ALA A 7 7.28 -6.40 4.99
N VAL A 8 6.58 -7.04 4.05
CA VAL A 8 5.16 -7.39 4.22
C VAL A 8 5.03 -8.57 5.18
N ALA A 9 5.88 -9.58 5.06
CA ALA A 9 5.91 -10.71 5.99
C ALA A 9 6.25 -10.30 7.43
N GLU A 10 7.20 -9.37 7.61
CA GLU A 10 7.57 -8.81 8.92
C GLU A 10 6.40 -8.06 9.55
N ARG A 11 5.64 -7.27 8.78
CA ARG A 11 4.43 -6.59 9.26
C ARG A 11 3.33 -7.56 9.71
N VAL A 12 3.12 -8.65 8.97
CA VAL A 12 2.17 -9.70 9.37
C VAL A 12 2.59 -10.31 10.71
N ASN A 13 3.87 -10.63 10.87
CA ASN A 13 4.39 -11.19 12.12
C ASN A 13 4.26 -10.20 13.28
N TYR A 14 4.58 -8.92 13.05
CA TYR A 14 4.42 -7.87 14.06
C TYR A 14 2.98 -7.78 14.56
N ARG A 15 2.01 -7.79 13.65
CA ARG A 15 0.58 -7.76 13.99
C ARG A 15 0.12 -9.03 14.70
N ALA A 16 0.54 -10.20 14.23
CA ALA A 16 0.24 -11.47 14.89
C ALA A 16 0.73 -11.44 16.34
N ASN A 17 1.98 -11.01 16.58
CA ASN A 17 2.54 -10.88 17.92
C ASN A 17 1.77 -9.88 18.79
N ARG A 18 1.29 -8.75 18.22
CA ARG A 18 0.45 -7.78 18.95
C ARG A 18 -0.88 -8.41 19.38
N TYR A 19 -1.53 -9.18 18.50
CA TYR A 19 -2.77 -9.88 18.81
C TYR A 19 -2.56 -10.98 19.86
N GLU A 20 -1.47 -11.72 19.77
CA GLU A 20 -1.09 -12.73 20.79
C GLU A 20 -0.91 -12.08 22.17
N ARG A 21 -0.21 -10.95 22.24
CA ARG A 21 -0.05 -10.17 23.48
C ARG A 21 -1.37 -9.62 24.04
N ALA A 22 -2.39 -9.48 23.19
CA ALA A 22 -3.74 -9.09 23.59
C ALA A 22 -4.61 -10.29 24.00
N GLY A 23 -4.04 -11.49 24.12
CA GLY A 23 -4.74 -12.71 24.58
C GLY A 23 -5.38 -13.53 23.46
N ILE A 24 -5.20 -13.16 22.19
CA ILE A 24 -5.74 -13.94 21.06
C ILE A 24 -4.86 -15.18 20.84
N PRO A 25 -5.45 -16.40 20.74
CA PRO A 25 -4.67 -17.61 20.47
C PRO A 25 -3.81 -17.49 19.22
N LYS A 26 -2.54 -17.92 19.30
CA LYS A 26 -1.52 -17.83 18.24
C LYS A 26 -2.01 -18.14 16.82
N MET A 27 -2.75 -19.23 16.66
CA MET A 27 -3.26 -19.64 15.35
C MET A 27 -4.30 -18.64 14.81
N LEU A 28 -5.18 -18.11 15.66
CA LEU A 28 -6.17 -17.11 15.30
C LEU A 28 -5.53 -15.73 15.08
N ALA A 29 -4.57 -15.33 15.93
CA ALA A 29 -3.79 -14.11 15.78
C ALA A 29 -3.06 -14.08 14.43
N LYS A 30 -2.43 -15.19 14.03
CA LYS A 30 -1.79 -15.31 12.72
C LYS A 30 -2.81 -15.22 11.60
N ARG A 31 -3.94 -15.94 11.65
CA ARG A 31 -4.98 -15.86 10.61
C ARG A 31 -5.55 -14.45 10.47
N ALA A 32 -5.86 -13.78 11.58
CA ALA A 32 -6.29 -12.38 11.60
C ALA A 32 -5.21 -11.45 11.02
N ALA A 33 -3.93 -11.73 11.28
CA ALA A 33 -2.82 -11.00 10.69
C ALA A 33 -2.77 -11.15 9.15
N TYR A 34 -3.15 -12.31 8.62
CA TYR A 34 -3.25 -12.51 7.18
C TYR A 34 -4.50 -11.89 6.53
N LEU A 35 -5.58 -11.62 7.28
CA LEU A 35 -6.81 -11.05 6.71
C LEU A 35 -6.56 -9.69 6.01
N LEU A 36 -5.71 -8.83 6.57
CA LEU A 36 -5.37 -7.56 5.91
C LEU A 36 -4.57 -7.74 4.62
N LEU A 37 -3.92 -8.89 4.39
CA LEU A 37 -3.34 -9.21 3.08
C LEU A 37 -4.39 -9.64 2.06
N LEU A 38 -5.59 -10.05 2.50
CA LEU A 38 -6.67 -10.36 1.57
C LEU A 38 -7.14 -9.12 0.82
N VAL A 39 -7.01 -7.92 1.40
CA VAL A 39 -7.32 -6.66 0.70
C VAL A 39 -6.41 -6.53 -0.54
N SER A 40 -5.10 -6.73 -0.37
CA SER A 40 -4.17 -6.76 -1.51
C SER A 40 -4.48 -7.89 -2.50
N ALA A 41 -4.85 -9.08 -2.02
CA ALA A 41 -5.22 -10.18 -2.91
C ALA A 41 -6.45 -9.85 -3.77
N LEU A 42 -7.48 -9.23 -3.19
CA LEU A 42 -8.67 -8.77 -3.91
C LEU A 42 -8.32 -7.71 -4.96
N ASP A 43 -7.47 -6.74 -4.61
CA ASP A 43 -7.01 -5.72 -5.56
C ASP A 43 -6.21 -6.32 -6.72
N ILE A 44 -5.34 -7.29 -6.44
CA ILE A 44 -4.56 -8.02 -7.44
C ILE A 44 -5.50 -8.78 -8.38
N ILE A 45 -6.47 -9.53 -7.86
CA ILE A 45 -7.44 -10.28 -8.68
C ILE A 45 -8.27 -9.32 -9.54
N ARG A 46 -8.76 -8.23 -8.97
CA ARG A 46 -9.54 -7.20 -9.70
C ARG A 46 -8.71 -6.58 -10.82
N THR A 47 -7.45 -6.26 -10.56
CA THR A 47 -6.55 -5.65 -11.55
C THR A 47 -6.17 -6.63 -12.65
N SER A 48 -5.83 -7.87 -12.27
CA SER A 48 -5.50 -8.96 -13.20
C SER A 48 -6.67 -9.23 -14.16
N ASN A 49 -7.90 -9.31 -13.63
CA ASN A 49 -9.10 -9.51 -14.44
C ASN A 49 -9.38 -8.31 -15.37
N ALA A 50 -9.27 -7.08 -14.86
CA ALA A 50 -9.53 -5.87 -15.63
C ALA A 50 -8.53 -5.68 -16.80
N CYS A 51 -7.28 -6.12 -16.62
CA CYS A 51 -6.21 -5.96 -17.62
C CYS A 51 -5.87 -7.23 -18.39
N LYS A 52 -6.54 -8.36 -18.12
CA LYS A 52 -6.21 -9.69 -18.68
C LYS A 52 -4.72 -10.06 -18.49
N MET A 53 -4.13 -9.63 -17.37
CA MET A 53 -2.73 -9.87 -17.03
C MET A 53 -2.64 -11.07 -16.08
N ASN A 54 -1.57 -11.87 -16.17
CA ASN A 54 -1.35 -12.99 -15.27
C ASN A 54 -1.34 -12.54 -13.79
N GLN A 55 -2.10 -13.23 -12.93
CA GLN A 55 -2.24 -12.87 -11.50
C GLN A 55 -0.89 -12.77 -10.76
N LYS A 56 0.07 -13.65 -11.06
CA LYS A 56 1.40 -13.64 -10.42
C LYS A 56 2.19 -12.40 -10.82
N GLU A 57 2.16 -12.04 -12.11
CA GLU A 57 2.82 -10.84 -12.62
C GLU A 57 2.12 -9.57 -12.10
N THR A 58 0.78 -9.56 -12.03
CA THR A 58 0.02 -8.46 -11.41
C THR A 58 0.37 -8.32 -9.93
N ALA A 59 0.52 -9.42 -9.19
CA ALA A 59 0.94 -9.39 -7.79
C ALA A 59 2.33 -8.79 -7.61
N LYS A 60 3.31 -9.23 -8.42
CA LYS A 60 4.66 -8.67 -8.42
C LYS A 60 4.62 -7.16 -8.67
N LEU A 61 3.91 -6.72 -9.70
CA LEU A 61 3.78 -5.30 -10.02
C LEU A 61 3.10 -4.53 -8.88
N TYR A 62 1.99 -5.04 -8.36
CA TYR A 62 1.25 -4.41 -7.26
C TYR A 62 2.15 -4.19 -6.03
N PHE A 63 2.93 -5.19 -5.63
CA PHE A 63 3.85 -5.05 -4.50
C PHE A 63 5.00 -4.10 -4.80
N ARG A 64 5.59 -4.14 -6.01
CA ARG A 64 6.63 -3.18 -6.42
C ARG A 64 6.12 -1.74 -6.42
N VAL A 65 4.90 -1.49 -6.87
CA VAL A 65 4.23 -0.19 -6.75
C VAL A 65 4.09 0.21 -5.28
N GLY A 66 3.71 -0.72 -4.41
CA GLY A 66 3.61 -0.48 -2.98
C GLY A 66 4.93 -0.10 -2.30
N GLU A 67 6.04 -0.67 -2.76
CA GLU A 67 7.39 -0.37 -2.31
C GLU A 67 7.89 0.97 -2.86
N GLU A 68 7.73 1.19 -4.17
CA GLU A 68 8.18 2.41 -4.88
C GLU A 68 7.57 3.68 -4.29
N PHE A 69 6.29 3.64 -3.89
CA PHE A 69 5.57 4.82 -3.38
C PHE A 69 5.33 4.78 -1.86
N GLY A 70 6.04 3.92 -1.12
CA GLY A 70 5.96 3.88 0.35
C GLY A 70 4.57 3.52 0.92
N LEU A 71 3.64 3.01 0.11
CA LEU A 71 2.24 2.79 0.48
C LEU A 71 2.08 1.81 1.66
N GLY A 72 2.96 0.80 1.73
CA GLY A 72 2.99 -0.09 2.89
C GLY A 72 3.34 0.63 4.18
N TRP A 73 4.32 1.54 4.13
CA TRP A 73 4.75 2.34 5.28
C TRP A 73 3.66 3.33 5.68
N LEU A 74 3.05 4.05 4.74
CA LEU A 74 1.94 4.97 5.02
C LEU A 74 0.76 4.28 5.72
N ARG A 75 0.37 3.09 5.26
CA ARG A 75 -0.69 2.31 5.94
C ARG A 75 -0.28 1.92 7.36
N TYR A 76 0.98 1.55 7.56
CA TYR A 76 1.49 1.23 8.90
C TYR A 76 1.47 2.47 9.82
N SER A 77 1.86 3.65 9.31
CA SER A 77 1.78 4.91 10.05
C SER A 77 0.32 5.25 10.40
N ALA A 78 -0.62 5.06 9.46
CA ALA A 78 -2.05 5.23 9.71
C ALA A 78 -2.60 4.27 10.79
N GLU A 79 -2.16 3.01 10.80
CA GLU A 79 -2.50 2.04 11.85
C GLU A 79 -1.97 2.42 13.25
N LYS A 80 -0.98 3.31 13.30
CA LYS A 80 -0.29 3.75 14.52
C LYS A 80 -0.75 5.10 15.05
N LEU A 81 -1.62 5.80 14.33
CA LEU A 81 -2.15 7.08 14.78
C LEU A 81 -2.82 6.94 16.17
N PRO A 82 -2.62 7.92 17.06
CA PRO A 82 -3.41 8.01 18.29
C PRO A 82 -4.89 8.19 17.92
N THR A 83 -5.76 7.40 18.56
CA THR A 83 -7.19 7.37 18.26
C THR A 83 -8.01 7.44 19.55
N ASP A 84 -8.00 8.63 20.14
CA ASP A 84 -8.60 8.95 21.44
C ASP A 84 -10.13 9.02 21.38
N ASN A 85 -10.71 9.22 20.20
CA ASN A 85 -12.15 9.25 20.00
C ASN A 85 -12.63 8.40 18.80
N HIS A 86 -13.95 8.21 18.71
CA HIS A 86 -14.59 7.41 17.66
C HIS A 86 -14.27 7.92 16.24
N TRP A 87 -14.31 9.24 16.02
CA TRP A 87 -14.06 9.84 14.72
C TRP A 87 -12.62 9.67 14.25
N GLN A 88 -11.65 9.75 15.16
CA GLN A 88 -10.25 9.50 14.85
C GLN A 88 -10.02 8.04 14.42
N LYS A 89 -10.72 7.07 15.03
CA LYS A 89 -10.67 5.66 14.59
C LYS A 89 -11.21 5.51 13.17
N LEU A 90 -12.34 6.14 12.88
CA LEU A 90 -12.92 6.13 11.53
C LEU A 90 -12.00 6.81 10.50
N ALA A 91 -11.39 7.94 10.86
CA ALA A 91 -10.47 8.64 9.97
C ALA A 91 -9.22 7.81 9.64
N ALA A 92 -8.62 7.15 10.64
CA ALA A 92 -7.49 6.25 10.42
C ALA A 92 -7.88 5.05 9.52
N ALA A 93 -9.06 4.46 9.73
CA ALA A 93 -9.56 3.38 8.87
C ALA A 93 -9.79 3.86 7.43
N ALA A 94 -10.45 5.01 7.25
CA ALA A 94 -10.67 5.61 5.93
C ALA A 94 -9.35 5.92 5.21
N MET A 95 -8.34 6.42 5.92
CA MET A 95 -7.00 6.66 5.37
C MET A 95 -6.35 5.36 4.86
N ILE A 96 -6.43 4.27 5.63
CA ILE A 96 -5.89 2.96 5.22
C ILE A 96 -6.60 2.47 3.95
N GLU A 97 -7.93 2.56 3.89
CA GLU A 97 -8.73 2.18 2.72
C GLU A 97 -8.36 3.01 1.48
N GLU A 98 -8.21 4.32 1.65
CA GLU A 98 -7.81 5.23 0.58
C GLU A 98 -6.43 4.86 0.02
N LEU A 99 -5.46 4.55 0.88
CA LEU A 99 -4.12 4.11 0.46
C LEU A 99 -4.13 2.78 -0.30
N TYR A 100 -5.01 1.83 0.04
CA TYR A 100 -5.21 0.62 -0.78
C TYR A 100 -5.79 0.96 -2.15
N SER A 101 -6.80 1.84 -2.17
CA SER A 101 -7.42 2.34 -3.41
C SER A 101 -6.39 2.97 -4.35
N HIS A 102 -5.52 3.84 -3.82
CA HIS A 102 -4.43 4.46 -4.58
C HIS A 102 -3.48 3.42 -5.16
N GLN A 103 -3.02 2.45 -4.36
CA GLN A 103 -2.13 1.40 -4.86
C GLN A 103 -2.74 0.63 -6.03
N ARG A 104 -4.02 0.27 -5.91
CA ARG A 104 -4.75 -0.42 -6.99
C ARG A 104 -4.87 0.46 -8.23
N LYS A 105 -5.27 1.72 -8.09
CA LYS A 105 -5.43 2.66 -9.22
C LYS A 105 -4.11 2.92 -9.93
N ILE A 106 -3.02 3.14 -9.19
CA ILE A 106 -1.68 3.32 -9.75
C ILE A 106 -1.24 2.06 -10.50
N THR A 107 -1.41 0.88 -9.90
CA THR A 107 -1.10 -0.40 -10.56
C THR A 107 -1.89 -0.55 -11.87
N LEU A 108 -3.19 -0.25 -11.85
CA LEU A 108 -4.05 -0.30 -13.03
C LEU A 108 -3.58 0.67 -14.12
N ARG A 109 -3.22 1.90 -13.74
CA ARG A 109 -2.72 2.94 -14.66
C ARG A 109 -1.40 2.50 -15.32
N ILE A 110 -0.48 1.93 -14.56
CA ILE A 110 0.79 1.41 -15.08
C ILE A 110 0.53 0.30 -16.10
N VAL A 111 -0.32 -0.68 -15.77
CA VAL A 111 -0.63 -1.78 -16.69
C VAL A 111 -1.28 -1.27 -17.98
N LYS A 112 -2.22 -0.31 -17.88
CA LYS A 112 -2.92 0.26 -19.05
C LYS A 112 -2.02 1.10 -19.96
N SER A 113 -0.99 1.72 -19.41
CA SER A 113 -0.05 2.54 -20.17
C SER A 113 1.03 1.75 -20.90
N GLY A 114 1.27 0.50 -20.47
CA GLY A 114 2.26 -0.37 -21.07
C GLY A 114 1.70 -1.19 -22.22
N ASN A 115 2.59 -1.70 -23.07
CA ASN A 115 2.26 -2.58 -24.19
C ASN A 115 2.46 -4.07 -23.85
N GLY A 116 2.60 -4.42 -22.57
CA GLY A 116 2.86 -5.78 -22.11
C GLY A 116 4.29 -6.29 -22.34
N LYS A 117 5.23 -5.43 -22.74
CA LYS A 117 6.65 -5.77 -22.93
C LYS A 117 7.54 -5.03 -21.94
N GLY A 118 8.61 -5.71 -21.49
CA GLY A 118 9.61 -5.12 -20.60
C GLY A 118 9.10 -4.85 -19.18
N ASP A 119 9.84 -4.04 -18.43
CA ASP A 119 9.48 -3.66 -17.07
C ASP A 119 8.48 -2.50 -17.08
N LEU A 120 7.20 -2.83 -16.89
CA LEU A 120 6.09 -1.88 -16.93
C LEU A 120 6.27 -0.72 -15.92
N LEU A 121 6.80 -0.99 -14.73
CA LEU A 121 6.97 0.04 -13.71
C LEU A 121 8.06 1.03 -14.13
N GLU A 122 9.22 0.53 -14.56
CA GLU A 122 10.33 1.39 -14.97
C GLU A 122 10.02 2.19 -16.23
N SER A 123 9.36 1.59 -17.21
CA SER A 123 8.86 2.30 -18.39
C SER A 123 7.88 3.40 -18.01
N TRP A 124 6.94 3.12 -17.09
CA TRP A 124 5.98 4.10 -16.63
C TRP A 124 6.63 5.25 -15.87
N LYS A 125 7.59 4.94 -14.98
CA LYS A 125 8.35 5.95 -14.22
C LYS A 125 9.10 6.91 -15.14
N LYS A 126 9.76 6.40 -16.17
CA LYS A 126 10.45 7.24 -17.17
C LYS A 126 9.49 8.20 -17.88
N ALA A 127 8.29 7.74 -18.21
CA ALA A 127 7.27 8.57 -18.86
C ALA A 127 6.59 9.57 -17.89
N ASN A 128 6.63 9.33 -16.58
CA ASN A 128 5.95 10.13 -15.55
C ASN A 128 6.92 10.71 -14.52
N GLY A 129 8.17 10.98 -14.92
CA GLY A 129 9.26 11.38 -14.04
C GLY A 129 8.93 12.50 -13.03
N PRO A 130 8.30 13.61 -13.45
CA PRO A 130 7.91 14.68 -12.53
C PRO A 130 6.97 14.22 -11.40
N LEU A 131 5.98 13.37 -11.71
CA LEU A 131 5.03 12.84 -10.71
C LEU A 131 5.74 11.90 -9.74
N VAL A 132 6.62 11.04 -10.25
CA VAL A 132 7.39 10.10 -9.41
C VAL A 132 8.34 10.87 -8.49
N TYR A 133 9.01 11.90 -9.00
CA TYR A 133 9.90 12.74 -8.22
C TYR A 133 9.16 13.43 -7.07
N GLN A 134 7.97 13.99 -7.33
CA GLN A 134 7.16 14.65 -6.30
C GLN A 134 6.73 13.68 -5.19
N ALA A 135 6.33 12.45 -5.52
CA ALA A 135 6.01 11.47 -4.50
C ALA A 135 7.24 11.01 -3.70
N ALA A 136 8.39 10.87 -4.36
CA ALA A 136 9.64 10.50 -3.70
C ALA A 136 10.10 11.58 -2.70
N GLN A 137 10.02 12.86 -3.06
CA GLN A 137 10.32 13.97 -2.15
C GLN A 137 9.40 13.95 -0.93
N MET A 138 8.10 13.79 -1.17
CA MET A 138 7.12 13.73 -0.10
C MET A 138 7.35 12.54 0.84
N GLN A 139 7.70 11.37 0.29
CA GLN A 139 8.03 10.20 1.10
C GLN A 139 9.27 10.46 1.96
N ALA A 140 10.31 11.07 1.40
CA ALA A 140 11.53 11.39 2.15
C ALA A 140 11.25 12.35 3.31
N GLU A 141 10.44 13.39 3.10
CA GLU A 141 10.01 14.30 4.16
C GLU A 141 9.30 13.56 5.30
N LEU A 142 8.34 12.69 4.96
CA LEU A 142 7.59 11.91 5.95
C LEU A 142 8.45 10.91 6.73
N GLU A 143 9.44 10.30 6.09
CA GLU A 143 10.37 9.36 6.73
C GLU A 143 11.32 10.04 7.72
N THR A 144 11.62 11.34 7.53
CA THR A 144 12.43 12.13 8.46
C THR A 144 11.65 12.73 9.63
N ALA A 145 10.32 12.67 9.59
CA ALA A 145 9.48 13.21 10.65
C ALA A 145 9.55 12.34 11.92
N GLU A 146 9.74 12.97 13.08
CA GLU A 146 9.73 12.27 14.38
C GLU A 146 8.36 11.65 14.69
N LEU A 147 7.29 12.35 14.30
CA LEU A 147 5.90 11.94 14.50
C LEU A 147 5.11 12.20 13.20
N VAL A 148 4.42 11.18 12.73
CA VAL A 148 3.51 11.26 11.58
C VAL A 148 2.09 11.40 12.10
N ASP A 149 1.43 12.50 11.75
CA ASP A 149 0.03 12.76 12.09
C ASP A 149 -0.92 12.50 10.91
N LEU A 150 -2.22 12.61 11.19
CA LEU A 150 -3.27 12.39 10.19
C LEU A 150 -3.23 13.44 9.06
N SER A 151 -2.83 14.68 9.36
CA SER A 151 -2.76 15.76 8.38
C SER A 151 -1.65 15.48 7.37
N MET A 152 -0.47 15.07 7.84
CA MET A 152 0.66 14.65 7.01
C MET A 152 0.28 13.49 6.09
N LEU A 153 -0.43 12.49 6.62
CA LEU A 153 -0.93 11.37 5.82
C LEU A 153 -1.99 11.79 4.80
N ALA A 154 -2.85 12.77 5.12
CA ALA A 154 -3.82 13.30 4.19
C ALA A 154 -3.15 14.03 3.01
N VAL A 155 -2.11 14.82 3.27
CA VAL A 155 -1.32 15.44 2.19
C VAL A 155 -0.65 14.35 1.34
N ALA A 156 -0.11 13.31 1.98
CA ALA A 156 0.53 12.17 1.29
C ALA A 156 -0.45 11.45 0.36
N SER A 157 -1.63 11.15 0.88
CA SER A 157 -2.74 10.55 0.13
C SER A 157 -3.13 11.41 -1.06
N ARG A 158 -3.19 12.74 -0.91
CA ARG A 158 -3.52 13.65 -2.00
C ARG A 158 -2.47 13.66 -3.11
N ASN A 159 -1.18 13.63 -2.76
CA ASN A 159 -0.09 13.52 -3.73
C ASN A 159 -0.20 12.19 -4.52
N LEU A 160 -0.41 11.08 -3.81
CA LEU A 160 -0.64 9.77 -4.42
C LEU A 160 -1.88 9.73 -5.32
N SER A 161 -2.93 10.47 -4.99
CA SER A 161 -4.12 10.60 -5.84
C SER A 161 -3.79 11.20 -7.21
N ALA A 162 -2.82 12.12 -7.30
CA ALA A 162 -2.39 12.68 -8.59
C ALA A 162 -1.71 11.61 -9.48
N ILE A 163 -0.99 10.68 -8.85
CA ILE A 163 -0.37 9.52 -9.51
C ILE A 163 -1.43 8.49 -9.91
N ALA A 164 -2.43 8.25 -9.05
CA ALA A 164 -3.54 7.35 -9.35
C ALA A 164 -4.34 7.80 -10.58
N GLY A 165 -4.39 9.11 -10.83
CA GLY A 165 -5.30 9.71 -11.80
C GLY A 165 -6.72 9.82 -11.22
N SER A 166 -7.43 10.89 -11.61
CA SER A 166 -8.84 11.13 -11.27
C SER A 166 -9.73 9.99 -11.73
#